data_AF-A0A7J4J0C2-F1
#
_entry.id   AF-A0A7J4J0C2-F1
#
_cell.length_a   1.000
_cell.length_b   1.000
_cell.length_c   1.000
_cell.angle_alpha   90.00
_cell.angle_beta   90.00
_cell.angle_gamma   90.00
#
_symmetry.space_group_name_H-M   'P 1'
#
loop_
_entity.id
_entity.type
_entity.pdbx_description
1 polymer ?
#
loop_
_entity_poly.entity_id
_entity_poly.type
_entity_poly.pdbx_seq_one_letter_code
_entity_poly.pdbx_strand_id
1 'polypeptide(L)'
;MQTDARPHYPQAFKSAFYTRYKEGRVEHKVNNVSKTKKHNVRIETVFMKIKDRVNDFRGLKALWSAPILLAGIVLQHNFIENHTTTGKLPCELADLKLEAGVNRWLGLIRLSTL
;
A
#
# COMPACT_ATOMS: atom_id res chain seq x y z
N MET A 1 -17.53 6.98 -2.91
CA MET A 1 -16.65 6.53 -1.81
C MET A 1 -16.83 5.03 -1.61
N GLN A 2 -15.75 4.29 -1.36
CA GLN A 2 -15.82 2.84 -1.13
C GLN A 2 -15.38 2.52 0.29
N THR A 3 -16.18 1.75 1.03
CA THR A 3 -15.87 1.32 2.40
C THR A 3 -16.26 -0.14 2.61
N ASP A 4 -15.76 -0.72 3.69
CA ASP A 4 -16.19 -2.05 4.15
C ASP A 4 -17.65 -2.04 4.62
N ALA A 5 -18.23 -3.23 4.79
CA ALA A 5 -19.63 -3.43 5.12
C ALA A 5 -19.98 -3.27 6.61
N ARG A 6 -19.22 -2.48 7.39
CA ARG A 6 -19.61 -2.22 8.78
C ARG A 6 -20.87 -1.35 8.86
N PRO A 7 -21.79 -1.59 9.81
CA PRO A 7 -23.09 -0.91 9.87
C PRO A 7 -23.03 0.62 10.03
N HIS A 8 -21.94 1.15 10.59
CA HIS A 8 -21.78 2.60 10.81
C HIS A 8 -21.34 3.38 9.57
N TYR A 9 -20.70 2.74 8.58
CA TYR A 9 -20.22 3.45 7.39
C TYR A 9 -21.36 4.07 6.56
N PRO A 10 -22.50 3.38 6.31
CA PRO A 10 -23.63 4.01 5.63
C PRO A 10 -24.19 5.23 6.37
N GLN A 11 -24.16 5.23 7.70
CA GLN A 11 -24.66 6.33 8.51
C GLN A 11 -23.73 7.55 8.45
N ALA A 12 -22.42 7.32 8.61
CA ALA A 12 -21.40 8.35 8.46
C ALA A 12 -21.31 8.91 7.03
N PHE A 13 -21.49 8.04 6.03
CA PHE A 13 -21.55 8.47 4.63
C PHE A 13 -22.75 9.38 4.38
N LYS A 14 -23.92 9.01 4.90
CA LYS A 14 -25.11 9.87 4.80
C LYS A 14 -24.89 11.20 5.52
N SER A 15 -24.30 11.23 6.71
CA SER A 15 -24.10 12.51 7.40
C SER A 15 -23.13 13.45 6.68
N ALA A 16 -22.10 12.91 6.02
CA ALA A 16 -21.05 13.72 5.40
C ALA A 16 -21.33 14.07 3.92
N PHE A 17 -21.97 13.17 3.17
CA PHE A 17 -22.04 13.26 1.70
C PHE A 17 -23.47 13.15 1.14
N TYR A 18 -24.49 13.02 1.99
CA TYR A 18 -25.86 13.02 1.51
C TYR A 18 -26.25 14.41 1.01
N THR A 19 -26.72 14.46 -0.24
CA THR A 19 -27.41 15.62 -0.79
C THR A 19 -28.80 15.21 -1.27
N ARG A 20 -29.75 16.15 -1.16
CA ARG A 20 -31.11 16.01 -1.67
C ARG A 20 -31.14 16.05 -3.21
N TYR A 21 -30.17 16.73 -3.83
CA TYR A 21 -30.11 16.94 -5.28
C TYR A 21 -29.42 15.77 -5.96
N LYS A 22 -30.03 15.23 -7.02
CA LYS A 22 -29.50 14.07 -7.78
C LYS A 22 -28.15 14.39 -8.45
N GLU A 23 -27.96 15.63 -8.88
CA GLU A 23 -26.81 16.06 -9.69
C GLU A 23 -25.46 16.04 -8.93
N GLY A 24 -25.48 16.00 -7.60
CA GLY A 24 -24.27 15.91 -6.75
C GLY A 24 -24.22 14.68 -5.85
N ARG A 25 -25.09 13.69 -6.10
CA ARG A 25 -25.26 12.56 -5.16
C ARG A 25 -24.08 11.61 -5.28
N VAL A 26 -23.22 11.62 -4.26
CA VAL A 26 -22.10 10.68 -4.19
C VAL A 26 -22.64 9.27 -3.94
N GLU A 27 -22.17 8.30 -4.71
CA GLU A 27 -22.48 6.89 -4.47
C GLU A 27 -21.57 6.31 -3.39
N HIS A 28 -22.19 5.60 -2.45
CA HIS A 28 -21.50 4.77 -1.47
C HIS A 28 -21.47 3.33 -1.95
N LYS A 29 -20.30 2.88 -2.41
CA LYS A 29 -20.09 1.49 -2.82
C LYS A 29 -19.61 0.71 -1.59
N VAL A 30 -20.53 -0.03 -0.97
CA VAL A 30 -20.21 -0.90 0.16
C VAL A 30 -19.65 -2.20 -0.38
N ASN A 31 -18.38 -2.47 -0.10
CA ASN A 31 -17.78 -3.75 -0.45
C ASN A 31 -18.00 -4.74 0.70
N ASN A 32 -18.96 -5.65 0.53
CA ASN A 32 -19.24 -6.70 1.51
C ASN A 32 -18.59 -8.01 1.06
N VAL A 33 -17.51 -8.41 1.75
CA VAL A 33 -16.75 -9.64 1.47
C VAL A 33 -17.66 -10.88 1.35
N SER A 34 -18.70 -10.98 2.20
CA SER A 34 -19.65 -12.11 2.17
C SER A 34 -20.50 -12.14 0.88
N LYS A 35 -20.80 -10.99 0.28
CA LYS A 35 -21.62 -10.88 -0.94
C LYS A 35 -20.79 -10.79 -2.22
N THR A 36 -19.68 -10.06 -2.20
CA THR A 36 -18.85 -9.82 -3.38
C THR A 36 -17.75 -10.86 -3.56
N LYS A 37 -17.43 -11.64 -2.52
CA LYS A 37 -16.26 -12.55 -2.45
C LYS A 37 -14.92 -11.85 -2.78
N LYS A 38 -14.92 -10.52 -2.84
CA LYS A 38 -13.73 -9.69 -3.12
C LYS A 38 -13.07 -9.35 -1.79
N HIS A 39 -12.03 -10.11 -1.48
CA HIS A 39 -11.21 -9.89 -0.30
C HIS A 39 -10.23 -8.74 -0.53
N ASN A 40 -10.13 -7.82 0.45
CA ASN A 40 -9.13 -6.75 0.43
C ASN A 40 -7.77 -7.18 1.03
N VAL A 41 -7.58 -8.50 1.21
CA VAL A 41 -6.45 -9.11 1.91
C VAL A 41 -5.11 -8.63 1.35
N ARG A 42 -4.98 -8.46 0.02
CA ARG A 42 -3.74 -7.98 -0.60
C ARG A 42 -3.32 -6.61 -0.09
N ILE A 43 -4.27 -5.67 -0.04
CA ILE A 43 -4.01 -4.30 0.43
C ILE A 43 -3.76 -4.29 1.94
N GLU A 44 -4.52 -5.08 2.70
CA GLU A 44 -4.31 -5.24 4.15
C GLU A 44 -2.92 -5.80 4.47
N THR A 45 -2.45 -6.82 3.75
CA THR A 45 -1.10 -7.37 3.92
C THR A 45 -0.02 -6.33 3.67
N VAL A 46 -0.16 -5.52 2.61
CA VAL A 46 0.79 -4.43 2.32
C VAL A 46 0.79 -3.40 3.46
N PHE A 47 -0.39 -3.01 3.95
CA PHE A 47 -0.48 -2.06 5.06
C PHE A 47 0.08 -2.61 6.37
N MET A 48 -0.13 -3.89 6.68
CA MET A 48 0.47 -4.52 7.86
C MET A 48 2.00 -4.52 7.76
N LYS A 49 2.57 -4.90 6.60
CA LYS A 49 4.02 -4.88 6.38
C LYS A 49 4.63 -3.48 6.55
N ILE A 50 3.96 -2.44 6.05
CA ILE A 50 4.40 -1.05 6.23
C ILE A 50 4.32 -0.67 7.71
N LYS A 51 3.21 -0.99 8.39
CA LYS A 51 3.01 -0.67 9.80
C LYS A 51 4.07 -1.31 10.70
N ASP A 52 4.40 -2.58 10.46
CA ASP A 52 5.42 -3.29 11.24
C ASP A 52 6.79 -2.64 11.08
N ARG A 53 7.19 -2.31 9.84
CA ARG A 53 8.46 -1.62 9.58
C ARG A 53 8.49 -0.21 10.17
N VAL A 54 7.40 0.54 10.07
CA VAL A 54 7.29 1.89 10.63
C VAL A 54 7.33 1.88 12.16
N ASN A 55 6.91 0.79 12.81
CA ASN A 55 6.97 0.67 14.27
C ASN A 55 8.41 0.82 14.78
N ASP A 56 9.38 0.23 14.10
CA ASP A 56 10.79 0.33 14.45
C ASP A 56 11.35 1.74 14.24
N PHE A 57 10.78 2.48 13.29
CA PHE A 57 11.16 3.87 12.99
C PHE A 57 10.43 4.92 13.84
N ARG A 58 9.67 4.54 14.88
CA ARG A 58 8.93 5.49 15.74
C ARG A 58 9.81 6.55 16.43
N GLY A 59 11.11 6.30 16.57
CA GLY A 59 12.07 7.28 17.08
C GLY A 59 12.35 8.44 16.12
N LEU A 60 12.13 8.26 14.81
CA LEU A 60 12.32 9.26 13.78
C LEU A 60 11.05 10.13 13.66
N LYS A 61 10.84 11.01 14.64
CA LYS A 61 9.61 11.82 14.80
C LYS A 61 9.47 13.01 13.84
N ALA A 62 10.28 13.10 12.79
CA ALA A 62 10.25 14.23 11.89
C ALA A 62 9.23 14.04 10.75
N LEU A 63 8.45 15.08 10.43
CA LEU A 63 7.48 14.98 9.34
C LEU A 63 8.17 14.72 7.98
N TRP A 64 9.36 15.28 7.80
CA TRP A 64 10.15 15.15 6.57
C TRP A 64 10.77 13.76 6.40
N SER A 65 10.94 12.97 7.47
CA SER A 65 11.51 11.63 7.37
C SER A 65 10.47 10.60 6.93
N ALA A 66 9.19 10.84 7.18
CA ALA A 66 8.09 9.95 6.78
C ALA A 66 8.09 9.59 5.27
N PRO A 67 8.18 10.54 4.31
CA PRO A 67 8.22 10.20 2.89
C PRO A 67 9.49 9.44 2.50
N ILE A 68 10.64 9.73 3.12
CA ILE A 68 11.91 9.05 2.86
C ILE A 68 11.83 7.58 3.33
N LEU A 69 11.31 7.35 4.53
CA LEU A 69 11.13 6.01 5.07
C LEU A 69 10.15 5.20 4.23
N LEU A 70 9.03 5.81 3.81
CA LEU A 70 8.04 5.14 2.97
C LEU A 70 8.65 4.75 1.62
N ALA A 71 9.40 5.66 0.98
CA ALA A 71 10.11 5.38 -0.26
C ALA A 71 11.13 4.23 -0.09
N GLY A 72 11.89 4.26 1.01
CA GLY A 72 12.84 3.19 1.35
C GLY A 72 12.17 1.82 1.53
N ILE A 73 11.03 1.75 2.22
CA ILE A 73 10.25 0.52 2.40
C ILE A 73 9.74 -0.02 1.05
N VAL A 74 9.24 0.87 0.19
CA VAL A 74 8.75 0.51 -1.15
C VAL A 74 9.90 -0.02 -2.03
N LEU A 75 11.06 0.64 -2.02
CA LEU A 75 12.24 0.18 -2.75
C LEU A 75 12.72 -1.17 -2.24
N GLN A 76 12.83 -1.32 -0.91
CA GLN A 76 13.25 -2.58 -0.30
C GLN A 76 12.32 -3.73 -0.68
N HIS A 77 11.01 -3.52 -0.63
CA HIS A 77 10.06 -4.57 -0.96
C HIS A 77 10.13 -4.99 -2.43
N ASN A 78 10.27 -4.04 -3.36
CA ASN A 78 10.19 -4.34 -4.79
C ASN A 78 11.49 -4.88 -5.39
N PHE A 79 12.64 -4.38 -4.93
CA PHE A 79 13.92 -4.60 -5.61
C PHE A 79 14.96 -5.38 -4.81
N ILE A 80 14.78 -5.56 -3.50
CA ILE A 80 15.80 -6.14 -2.61
C ILE A 80 15.32 -7.43 -1.93
N GLU A 81 14.12 -7.42 -1.37
CA GLU A 81 13.58 -8.56 -0.60
C GLU A 81 12.78 -9.52 -1.50
N ASN A 82 13.02 -10.83 -1.34
CA ASN A 82 12.20 -11.86 -1.98
C ASN A 82 10.78 -11.87 -1.40
N HIS A 83 9.78 -12.06 -2.25
CA HIS A 83 8.40 -12.18 -1.81
C HIS A 83 8.19 -13.51 -1.06
N THR A 84 7.65 -13.46 0.15
CA THR A 84 7.52 -14.63 1.06
C THR A 84 6.78 -15.80 0.44
N THR A 85 5.73 -15.55 -0.36
CA THR A 85 4.93 -16.60 -1.00
C THR A 85 5.54 -17.12 -2.29
N THR A 86 6.28 -16.28 -3.03
CA THR A 86 6.68 -16.56 -4.41
C THR A 86 8.17 -16.89 -4.54
N GLY A 87 8.96 -16.57 -3.52
CA GLY A 87 10.42 -16.76 -3.48
C GLY A 87 11.21 -15.86 -4.43
N LYS A 88 10.55 -15.21 -5.38
CA LYS A 88 11.12 -14.27 -6.36
C LYS A 88 10.97 -12.83 -5.91
N LEU A 89 11.75 -11.94 -6.51
CA LEU A 89 11.55 -10.51 -6.26
C LEU A 89 10.33 -9.97 -7.00
N PRO A 90 9.59 -9.02 -6.40
CA PRO A 90 8.45 -8.41 -7.07
C PRO A 90 8.81 -7.75 -8.41
N CYS A 91 10.00 -7.13 -8.53
CA CYS A 91 10.45 -6.56 -9.81
C CYS A 91 10.59 -7.63 -10.90
N GLU A 92 11.10 -8.82 -10.56
CA GLU A 92 11.26 -9.93 -11.51
C GLU A 92 9.90 -10.53 -11.91
N LEU A 93 8.93 -10.55 -10.99
CA LEU A 93 7.55 -10.95 -11.31
C LEU A 93 6.85 -9.95 -12.23
N ALA A 94 7.27 -8.68 -12.22
CA ALA A 94 6.82 -7.64 -13.13
C ALA A 94 7.62 -7.61 -14.45
N ASP A 95 8.41 -8.65 -14.74
CA ASP A 95 9.31 -8.77 -15.91
C ASP A 95 10.39 -7.68 -15.99
N LEU A 96 10.72 -7.06 -14.85
CA LEU A 96 11.75 -6.03 -14.74
C LEU A 96 13.04 -6.67 -14.24
N LYS A 97 13.94 -6.97 -15.18
CA LYS A 97 15.26 -7.55 -14.92
C LYS A 97 16.25 -6.44 -14.62
N LEU A 98 16.67 -6.34 -13.36
CA LEU A 98 17.61 -5.31 -12.92
C LEU A 98 18.91 -5.98 -12.46
N GLU A 99 20.02 -5.67 -13.13
CA GLU A 99 21.34 -6.21 -12.80
C GLU A 99 21.97 -5.47 -11.61
N ALA A 100 21.34 -5.60 -10.43
CA ALA A 100 21.78 -4.92 -9.22
C ALA A 100 23.00 -5.59 -8.53
N GLY A 101 23.52 -6.69 -9.07
CA GLY A 101 24.60 -7.48 -8.49
C GLY A 101 24.23 -8.15 -7.16
N VAL A 102 25.26 -8.64 -6.43
CA VAL A 102 25.08 -9.33 -5.13
C VAL A 102 24.55 -8.38 -4.06
N ASN A 103 25.09 -7.16 -4.00
CA ASN A 103 24.58 -6.11 -3.12
C ASN A 103 23.63 -5.21 -3.89
N ARG A 104 22.33 -5.55 -3.83
CA ARG A 104 21.30 -4.85 -4.58
C ARG A 104 21.17 -3.38 -4.21
N TRP A 105 21.38 -3.00 -2.95
CA TRP A 105 21.38 -1.59 -2.55
C TRP A 105 22.48 -0.80 -3.26
N LEU A 106 23.70 -1.33 -3.26
CA LEU A 106 24.82 -0.69 -3.94
C LEU A 106 24.60 -0.61 -5.45
N GLY A 107 24.05 -1.67 -6.05
CA GLY A 107 23.69 -1.70 -7.48
C GLY A 107 22.68 -0.61 -7.84
N LEU A 108 21.61 -0.48 -7.07
CA LEU A 108 20.59 0.55 -7.27
C LEU A 108 21.16 1.97 -7.16
N ILE A 109 22.03 2.22 -6.17
CA ILE A 109 22.67 3.53 -6.00
C ILE A 109 23.53 3.86 -7.21
N ARG A 110 24.35 2.92 -7.68
CA ARG A 110 25.21 3.10 -8.86
C ARG A 110 24.41 3.41 -10.12
N LEU A 111 23.29 2.71 -10.32
CA LEU A 111 22.39 2.93 -11.45
C LEU A 111 21.71 4.31 -11.41
N SER A 112 21.49 4.87 -10.23
CA SER A 112 20.86 6.19 -10.06
C SER A 112 21.81 7.37 -10.27
N THR A 113 23.12 7.14 -10.19
CA THR A 113 24.16 8.16 -10.42
C THR A 113 24.61 8.28 -11.88
N LEU A 114 24.09 7.42 -12.76
CA LEU A 114 24.21 7.52 -14.22
C LEU A 114 23.18 8.51 -14.76
#